data_AF-A0A8T3W431-F1
#
_entry.id   AF-A0A8T3W431-F1
#
_cell.length_a   1.000
_cell.length_b   1.000
_cell.length_c   1.000
_cell.angle_alpha   90.00
_cell.angle_beta   90.00
_cell.angle_gamma   90.00
#
_symmetry.space_group_name_H-M   'P 1'
#
loop_
_entity.id
_entity.type
_entity.pdbx_description
1 polymer ?
#
loop_
_entity_poly.entity_id
_entity_poly.type
_entity_poly.pdbx_seq_one_letter_code
_entity_poly.pdbx_strand_id
1 'polypeptide(L)'
;MKIEIDISGQIQQLNYDSALGFRRENGIEKSVYLRSETKKEIIKKYKGQVTNLIEKLHCIMIYYCIIDFITEISEIKICQDVSFRRIKNSLPLLFKEHNYLMGIRIIPRKGREAKSAAHNVALRTFRRRKYAGLIITKEMVEDVLLKFKKQ
;
A
#
# COMPACT_ATOMS: atom_id res chain seq x y z
N MET A 1 1.44 10.82 14.37
CA MET A 1 0.69 11.52 13.30
C MET A 1 -0.33 10.59 12.67
N LYS A 2 -1.47 11.13 12.23
CA LYS A 2 -2.49 10.35 11.51
C LYS A 2 -2.30 10.51 10.00
N ILE A 3 -2.42 9.41 9.27
CA ILE A 3 -2.39 9.42 7.80
C ILE A 3 -3.60 8.69 7.23
N GLU A 4 -4.05 9.16 6.06
CA GLU A 4 -5.01 8.46 5.23
C GLU A 4 -4.30 7.84 4.04
N ILE A 5 -4.63 6.60 3.72
CA ILE A 5 -4.11 5.87 2.56
C ILE A 5 -5.28 5.46 1.68
N ASP A 6 -5.17 5.76 0.39
CA ASP A 6 -6.13 5.35 -0.61
C ASP A 6 -5.46 4.89 -1.90
N ILE A 7 -6.20 4.12 -2.68
CA ILE A 7 -5.74 3.54 -3.95
C ILE A 7 -6.66 3.95 -5.09
N SER A 8 -6.07 4.17 -6.26
CA SER A 8 -6.76 4.35 -7.54
C SER A 8 -6.24 3.31 -8.52
N GLY A 9 -7.16 2.65 -9.24
CA GLY A 9 -6.85 1.42 -9.96
C GLY A 9 -6.63 0.28 -8.96
N GLN A 10 -7.70 -0.43 -8.63
CA GLN A 10 -7.70 -1.42 -7.54
C GLN A 10 -6.62 -2.48 -7.75
N ILE A 11 -6.03 -2.99 -6.68
CA ILE A 11 -4.93 -3.96 -6.82
C ILE A 11 -5.39 -5.26 -7.51
N GLN A 12 -6.65 -5.62 -7.32
CA GLN A 12 -7.31 -6.78 -7.95
C GLN A 12 -7.54 -6.61 -9.46
N GLN A 13 -7.59 -5.36 -9.94
CA GLN A 13 -7.82 -5.03 -11.34
C GLN A 13 -6.50 -5.15 -12.12
N LEU A 14 -6.23 -6.34 -12.64
CA LEU A 14 -4.93 -6.68 -13.25
C LEU A 14 -4.64 -5.92 -14.55
N ASN A 15 -5.68 -5.49 -15.26
CA ASN A 15 -5.57 -4.79 -16.53
C ASN A 15 -5.37 -3.28 -16.41
N TYR A 16 -5.38 -2.76 -15.19
CA TYR A 16 -5.18 -1.34 -14.91
C TYR A 16 -3.93 -1.18 -14.07
N ASP A 17 -3.30 -0.01 -14.13
CA ASP A 17 -2.22 0.32 -13.20
C ASP A 17 -2.81 0.52 -11.80
N SER A 18 -1.96 0.60 -10.77
CA SER A 18 -2.38 0.92 -9.42
C SER A 18 -1.55 2.06 -8.89
N ALA A 19 -2.19 3.09 -8.36
CA ALA A 19 -1.52 4.18 -7.66
C ALA A 19 -2.06 4.26 -6.24
N LEU A 20 -1.16 4.24 -5.27
CA LEU A 20 -1.50 4.38 -3.86
C LEU A 20 -0.94 5.71 -3.37
N GLY A 21 -1.80 6.52 -2.78
CA GLY A 21 -1.45 7.82 -2.24
C GLY A 21 -1.70 7.86 -0.74
N PHE A 22 -0.87 8.62 -0.02
CA PHE A 22 -1.18 9.03 1.34
C PHE A 22 -1.09 10.54 1.48
N ARG A 23 -1.84 11.07 2.44
CA ARG A 23 -1.76 12.48 2.85
C ARG A 23 -1.77 12.60 4.37
N ARG A 24 -0.92 13.50 4.87
CA ARG A 24 -0.86 13.89 6.29
C ARG A 24 -1.83 15.04 6.58
N GLU A 25 -2.20 15.19 7.85
CA GLU A 25 -2.95 16.36 8.34
C GLU A 25 -2.22 17.69 8.06
N ASN A 26 -0.88 17.70 8.11
CA ASN A 26 -0.06 18.87 7.81
C ASN A 26 0.16 19.13 6.30
N GLY A 27 -0.51 18.37 5.42
CA GLY A 27 -0.48 18.59 3.96
C GLY A 27 0.63 17.87 3.19
N ILE A 28 1.56 17.15 3.86
CA ILE A 28 2.54 16.32 3.16
C ILE A 28 1.84 15.17 2.43
N GLU A 29 2.21 14.96 1.16
CA GLU A 29 1.67 13.92 0.29
C GLU A 29 2.81 13.05 -0.23
N LYS A 30 2.56 11.73 -0.35
CA LYS A 30 3.42 10.83 -1.12
C LYS A 30 2.55 9.85 -1.87
N SER A 31 3.10 9.31 -2.94
CA SER A 31 2.44 8.27 -3.71
C SER A 31 3.43 7.29 -4.30
N VAL A 32 2.92 6.08 -4.52
CA VAL A 32 3.62 5.01 -5.21
C VAL A 32 2.78 4.52 -6.38
N TYR A 33 3.43 3.96 -7.38
CA TYR A 33 2.80 3.49 -8.61
C TYR A 33 3.27 2.08 -8.96
N LEU A 34 2.34 1.23 -9.35
CA LEU A 34 2.60 -0.14 -9.78
C LEU A 34 1.93 -0.40 -11.13
N ARG A 35 2.74 -0.75 -12.13
CA ARG A 35 2.25 -1.01 -13.49
C ARG A 35 1.47 -2.31 -13.55
N SER A 36 0.43 -2.32 -14.37
CA SER A 36 -0.38 -3.49 -14.72
C SER A 36 0.48 -4.66 -15.23
N GLU A 37 1.46 -4.39 -16.09
CA GLU A 37 2.43 -5.36 -16.59
C GLU A 37 3.18 -6.05 -15.43
N THR A 38 3.76 -5.26 -14.53
CA THR A 38 4.46 -5.75 -13.34
C THR A 38 3.52 -6.55 -12.43
N LYS A 39 2.28 -6.06 -12.19
CA LYS A 39 1.27 -6.80 -11.43
C LYS A 39 0.98 -8.17 -12.04
N LYS A 40 0.74 -8.21 -13.35
CA LYS A 40 0.45 -9.45 -14.09
C LYS A 40 1.59 -10.43 -13.99
N GLU A 41 2.83 -9.97 -14.15
CA GLU A 41 4.01 -10.82 -14.02
C GLU A 41 4.15 -11.42 -12.62
N ILE A 42 4.06 -10.61 -11.58
CA ILE A 42 4.17 -11.07 -10.18
C ILE A 42 3.07 -12.09 -9.88
N ILE A 43 1.83 -11.77 -10.25
CA ILE A 43 0.70 -12.67 -10.00
C ILE A 43 0.89 -13.97 -10.78
N LYS A 44 1.28 -13.92 -12.05
CA LYS A 44 1.56 -15.12 -12.84
C LYS A 44 2.66 -15.98 -12.20
N LYS A 45 3.75 -15.35 -11.72
CA LYS A 45 4.90 -16.05 -11.12
C LYS A 45 4.56 -16.71 -9.79
N TYR A 46 3.78 -16.05 -8.93
CA TYR A 46 3.56 -16.48 -7.54
C TYR A 46 2.15 -17.01 -7.23
N LYS A 47 1.25 -17.07 -8.22
CA LYS A 47 -0.09 -17.67 -8.06
C LYS A 47 0.04 -19.12 -7.59
N GLY A 48 -0.70 -19.45 -6.53
CA GLY A 48 -0.65 -20.78 -5.90
C GLY A 48 0.54 -21.01 -4.97
N GLN A 49 1.61 -20.23 -5.08
CA GLN A 49 2.80 -20.35 -4.22
C GLN A 49 2.72 -19.44 -2.99
N VAL A 50 2.12 -18.25 -3.16
CA VAL A 50 2.00 -17.25 -2.09
C VAL A 50 0.53 -17.09 -1.69
N THR A 51 0.23 -17.44 -0.44
CA THR A 51 -1.10 -17.21 0.15
C THR A 51 -1.36 -15.71 0.29
N ASN A 52 -2.61 -15.29 -0.01
CA ASN A 52 -3.06 -13.90 0.08
C ASN A 52 -2.17 -12.92 -0.71
N LEU A 53 -1.71 -13.33 -1.91
CA LEU A 53 -0.77 -12.56 -2.72
C LEU A 53 -1.28 -11.15 -3.03
N ILE A 54 -2.56 -10.99 -3.34
CA ILE A 54 -3.16 -9.68 -3.65
C ILE A 54 -3.09 -8.74 -2.45
N GLU A 55 -3.42 -9.22 -1.25
CA GLU A 55 -3.34 -8.42 -0.03
C GLU A 55 -1.90 -8.10 0.35
N LYS A 56 -0.97 -9.05 0.14
CA LYS A 56 0.47 -8.80 0.32
C LYS A 56 0.98 -7.74 -0.64
N LEU A 57 0.56 -7.77 -1.92
CA LEU A 57 0.91 -6.72 -2.87
C LEU A 57 0.39 -5.34 -2.44
N HIS A 58 -0.85 -5.28 -1.94
CA HIS A 58 -1.36 -4.04 -1.37
C HIS A 58 -0.52 -3.59 -0.17
N CYS A 59 -0.17 -4.49 0.75
CA CYS A 59 0.71 -4.17 1.88
C CYS A 59 2.09 -3.66 1.44
N ILE A 60 2.66 -4.20 0.36
CA ILE A 60 3.94 -3.74 -0.20
C ILE A 60 3.82 -2.32 -0.76
N MET A 61 2.73 -2.02 -1.48
CA MET A 61 2.47 -0.65 -1.92
C MET A 61 2.35 0.30 -0.73
N ILE A 62 1.66 -0.10 0.33
CA ILE A 62 1.55 0.69 1.57
C ILE A 62 2.94 0.90 2.18
N TYR A 63 3.72 -0.16 2.35
CA TYR A 63 5.06 -0.14 2.93
C TYR A 63 5.94 0.90 2.24
N TYR A 64 6.09 0.82 0.93
CA TYR A 64 6.92 1.78 0.19
C TYR A 64 6.38 3.20 0.22
N CYS A 65 5.07 3.37 0.36
CA CYS A 65 4.46 4.68 0.45
C CYS A 65 4.78 5.36 1.79
N ILE A 66 4.91 4.59 2.88
CA ILE A 66 5.02 5.15 4.24
C ILE A 66 6.38 4.93 4.93
N ILE A 67 7.27 4.11 4.37
CA ILE A 67 8.52 3.68 5.05
C ILE A 67 9.38 4.85 5.52
N ASP A 68 9.54 5.90 4.71
CA ASP A 68 10.35 7.09 5.07
C ASP A 68 9.77 7.88 6.26
N PHE A 69 8.52 7.60 6.63
CA PHE A 69 7.74 8.39 7.59
C PHE A 69 7.19 7.54 8.72
N ILE A 70 7.56 6.26 8.77
CA ILE A 70 6.93 5.29 9.65
C ILE A 70 7.12 5.66 11.14
N THR A 71 8.23 6.31 11.48
CA THR A 71 8.56 6.74 12.84
C THR A 71 7.66 7.86 13.37
N GLU A 72 7.01 8.60 12.48
CA GLU A 72 6.12 9.71 12.83
C GLU A 72 4.65 9.29 12.86
N ILE A 73 4.32 8.10 12.35
CA ILE A 73 2.94 7.64 12.18
C ILE A 73 2.46 6.96 13.47
N SER A 74 1.30 7.40 13.95
CA SER A 74 0.61 6.81 15.11
C SER A 74 -0.69 6.12 14.71
N GLU A 75 -1.30 6.53 13.59
CA GLU A 75 -2.54 5.94 13.07
C GLU A 75 -2.54 5.94 11.54
N ILE A 76 -2.96 4.82 10.95
CA ILE A 76 -3.13 4.64 9.51
C ILE A 76 -4.58 4.29 9.23
N LYS A 77 -5.25 5.13 8.45
CA LYS A 77 -6.59 4.88 7.95
C LYS A 77 -6.52 4.39 6.51
N ILE A 78 -6.91 3.13 6.28
CA ILE A 78 -6.73 2.45 4.99
C ILE A 78 -8.07 2.27 4.28
N CYS A 79 -8.08 2.46 2.96
CA CYS A 79 -9.19 2.08 2.10
C CYS A 79 -9.59 0.59 2.23
N GLN A 80 -10.82 0.25 1.84
CA GLN A 80 -11.34 -1.12 1.89
C GLN A 80 -11.18 -1.87 0.56
N ASP A 81 -10.15 -1.56 -0.24
CA ASP A 81 -9.95 -2.16 -1.58
C ASP A 81 -9.75 -3.68 -1.53
N VAL A 82 -9.12 -4.17 -0.46
CA VAL A 82 -8.94 -5.60 -0.18
C VAL A 82 -9.30 -5.90 1.27
N SER A 83 -9.25 -7.19 1.65
CA SER A 83 -9.61 -7.62 3.00
C SER A 83 -8.81 -6.87 4.08
N PHE A 84 -9.48 -5.94 4.77
CA PHE A 84 -8.86 -5.16 5.85
C PHE A 84 -8.25 -6.05 6.94
N ARG A 85 -8.92 -7.16 7.29
CA ARG A 85 -8.41 -8.14 8.26
C ARG A 85 -7.05 -8.69 7.83
N ARG A 86 -6.87 -9.01 6.53
CA ARG A 86 -5.60 -9.50 5.99
C ARG A 86 -4.53 -8.42 5.95
N ILE A 87 -4.89 -7.17 5.59
CA ILE A 87 -3.96 -6.03 5.67
C ILE A 87 -3.47 -5.84 7.10
N LYS A 88 -4.40 -5.74 8.06
CA LYS A 88 -4.09 -5.53 9.48
C LYS A 88 -3.13 -6.59 10.04
N ASN A 89 -3.24 -7.84 9.58
CA ASN A 89 -2.37 -8.92 10.02
C ASN A 89 -1.04 -8.99 9.26
N SER A 90 -1.01 -8.61 7.98
CA SER A 90 0.17 -8.77 7.12
C SER A 90 1.08 -7.56 7.17
N LEU A 91 0.52 -6.35 7.14
CA LEU A 91 1.28 -5.10 7.08
C LEU A 91 2.29 -4.96 8.23
N PRO A 92 1.97 -5.26 9.50
CA PRO A 92 2.95 -5.18 10.58
C PRO A 92 4.16 -6.11 10.41
N LEU A 93 4.01 -7.22 9.67
CA LEU A 93 5.11 -8.16 9.43
C LEU A 93 6.25 -7.50 8.64
N LEU A 94 5.95 -6.48 7.83
CA LEU A 94 6.94 -5.74 7.05
C LEU A 94 7.79 -4.78 7.89
N PHE A 95 7.38 -4.52 9.13
CA PHE A 95 8.04 -3.58 10.05
C PHE A 95 8.61 -4.26 11.30
N LYS A 96 8.75 -5.59 11.31
CA LYS A 96 9.24 -6.34 12.50
C LYS A 96 10.62 -5.88 12.99
N GLU A 97 11.49 -5.47 12.06
CA GLU A 97 12.82 -4.91 12.39
C GLU A 97 12.71 -3.60 13.18
N HIS A 98 11.53 -2.98 13.19
CA HIS A 98 11.21 -1.76 13.91
C HIS A 98 10.19 -2.04 15.03
N ASN A 99 10.57 -2.84 16.03
CA ASN A 99 9.70 -3.21 17.16
C ASN A 99 8.99 -2.02 17.86
N TYR A 100 9.60 -0.83 17.86
CA TYR A 100 8.99 0.40 18.40
C TYR A 100 7.78 0.91 17.60
N LEU A 101 7.56 0.40 16.37
CA LEU A 101 6.47 0.76 15.48
C LEU A 101 5.25 -0.16 15.60
N MET A 102 5.30 -1.20 16.46
CA MET A 102 4.17 -2.10 16.71
C MET A 102 2.96 -1.42 17.37
N GLY A 103 3.10 -0.16 17.80
CA GLY A 103 2.01 0.66 18.34
C GLY A 103 1.13 1.37 17.30
N ILE A 104 1.42 1.25 15.99
CA ILE A 104 0.65 1.94 14.96
C ILE A 104 -0.78 1.41 14.92
N ARG A 105 -1.76 2.29 15.15
CA ARG A 105 -3.17 1.95 15.06
C ARG A 105 -3.60 1.90 13.59
N ILE A 106 -3.93 0.71 13.08
CA ILE A 106 -4.46 0.53 11.73
C ILE A 106 -5.99 0.43 11.81
N ILE A 107 -6.70 1.34 11.13
CA ILE A 107 -8.17 1.38 11.09
C ILE A 107 -8.70 1.38 9.64
N PRO A 108 -9.88 0.78 9.40
CA PRO A 108 -10.50 0.86 8.08
C PRO A 108 -11.18 2.22 7.90
N ARG A 109 -11.19 2.73 6.67
CA ARG A 109 -12.01 3.88 6.31
C ARG A 109 -13.50 3.53 6.42
N LYS A 110 -14.35 4.46 6.88
CA LYS A 110 -15.81 4.26 6.94
C LYS A 110 -16.47 4.66 5.60
N GLY A 111 -17.40 3.86 5.12
CA GLY A 111 -17.97 3.93 3.75
C GLY A 111 -18.79 5.18 3.38
N ARG A 112 -18.87 6.21 4.24
CA ARG A 112 -19.56 7.48 3.96
C ARG A 112 -18.63 8.69 3.88
N GLU A 113 -17.31 8.48 4.01
CA GLU A 113 -16.35 9.56 3.86
C GLU A 113 -16.19 9.88 2.38
N ALA A 114 -16.68 11.06 1.96
CA ALA A 114 -16.42 11.61 0.64
C ALA A 114 -14.92 11.54 0.31
N LYS A 115 -14.59 11.39 -0.98
CA LYS A 115 -13.23 11.29 -1.57
C LYS A 115 -12.15 11.81 -0.60
N SER A 116 -11.49 10.87 0.10
CA SER A 116 -10.46 11.23 1.08
C SER A 116 -9.39 12.11 0.43
N ALA A 117 -8.69 12.93 1.21
CA ALA A 117 -7.64 13.76 0.64
C ALA A 117 -6.53 12.90 0.00
N ALA A 118 -6.28 11.71 0.56
CA ALA A 118 -5.43 10.68 -0.03
C ALA A 118 -5.95 10.12 -1.37
N HIS A 119 -7.27 10.07 -1.57
CA HIS A 119 -7.88 9.66 -2.84
C HIS A 119 -7.45 10.59 -3.98
N ASN A 120 -7.41 11.89 -3.73
CA ASN A 120 -7.00 12.87 -4.75
C ASN A 120 -5.53 12.68 -5.13
N VAL A 121 -4.67 12.35 -4.16
CA VAL A 121 -3.26 12.02 -4.41
C VAL A 121 -3.13 10.75 -5.25
N ALA A 122 -3.86 9.69 -4.88
CA ALA A 122 -3.90 8.44 -5.62
C ALA A 122 -4.43 8.64 -7.04
N LEU A 123 -5.53 9.37 -7.21
CA LEU A 123 -6.17 9.60 -8.50
C LEU A 123 -5.30 10.47 -9.43
N ARG A 124 -4.66 11.52 -8.88
CA ARG A 124 -3.71 12.36 -9.63
C ARG A 124 -2.54 11.53 -10.14
N THR A 125 -2.01 10.66 -9.28
CA THR A 125 -0.89 9.76 -9.60
C THR A 125 -1.29 8.70 -10.62
N PHE A 126 -2.48 8.10 -10.47
CA PHE A 126 -3.04 7.12 -11.40
C PHE A 126 -3.23 7.71 -12.80
N ARG A 127 -3.78 8.92 -12.90
CA ARG A 127 -4.00 9.60 -14.20
C ARG A 127 -2.69 10.06 -14.85
N ARG A 128 -1.69 10.40 -14.04
CA ARG A 128 -0.44 11.01 -14.50
C ARG A 128 0.72 10.45 -13.68
N ARG A 129 1.36 9.42 -14.23
CA ARG A 129 2.51 8.70 -13.61
C ARG A 129 3.63 9.63 -13.11
N LYS A 130 3.84 10.79 -13.73
CA LYS A 130 4.86 11.77 -13.32
C LYS A 130 4.71 12.30 -11.88
N TYR A 131 3.54 12.14 -11.26
CA TYR A 131 3.32 12.52 -9.86
C TYR A 131 3.62 11.40 -8.86
N ALA A 132 4.04 10.23 -9.33
CA ALA A 132 4.47 9.15 -8.44
C ALA A 132 5.81 9.50 -7.80
N GLY A 133 5.86 9.48 -6.47
CA GLY A 133 7.13 9.61 -5.74
C GLY A 133 8.03 8.38 -5.92
N LEU A 134 7.44 7.23 -6.23
CA LEU A 134 8.15 5.99 -6.51
C LEU A 134 7.36 5.11 -7.49
N ILE A 135 8.07 4.51 -8.45
CA ILE A 135 7.54 3.44 -9.29
C ILE A 135 8.06 2.12 -8.73
N ILE A 136 7.15 1.27 -8.26
CA ILE A 136 7.47 -0.03 -7.68
C ILE A 136 7.81 -0.99 -8.82
N THR A 137 9.01 -1.57 -8.76
CA THR A 137 9.47 -2.59 -9.71
C THR A 137 9.15 -4.00 -9.21
N LYS A 138 9.42 -4.99 -10.05
CA LYS A 138 9.25 -6.40 -9.71
C LYS A 138 10.22 -6.84 -8.61
N GLU A 139 11.47 -6.44 -8.73
CA GLU A 139 12.56 -6.77 -7.81
C GLU A 139 12.22 -6.26 -6.40
N MET A 140 11.76 -5.01 -6.31
CA MET A 140 11.28 -4.42 -5.06
C MET A 140 10.15 -5.22 -4.42
N VAL A 141 9.20 -5.72 -5.22
CA VAL A 141 8.12 -6.57 -4.71
C VAL A 141 8.67 -7.91 -4.22
N GLU A 142 9.55 -8.54 -4.98
CA GLU A 142 10.12 -9.84 -4.64
C GLU A 142 10.94 -9.78 -3.34
N ASP A 143 11.75 -8.73 -3.16
CA ASP A 143 12.52 -8.48 -1.95
C ASP A 143 11.63 -8.37 -0.71
N VAL A 144 10.53 -7.62 -0.81
CA VAL A 144 9.60 -7.44 0.32
C VAL A 144 8.71 -8.67 0.51
N LEU A 145 8.39 -9.42 -0.54
CA LEU A 145 7.62 -10.65 -0.45
C LEU A 145 8.29 -11.68 0.47
N LEU A 146 9.63 -11.74 0.46
CA LEU A 146 10.41 -12.61 1.34
C LEU A 146 10.23 -12.26 2.82
N LYS A 147 10.02 -10.97 3.16
CA LYS A 147 9.79 -10.52 4.54
C LYS A 147 8.49 -11.03 5.16
N PHE A 148 7.51 -11.44 4.36
CA PHE A 148 6.26 -12.04 4.88
C PHE A 148 6.41 -13.48 5.34
N LYS A 149 7.50 -14.18 4.99
CA LYS A 149 7.74 -15.51 5.51
C LYS A 149 8.01 -15.38 7.01
N LYS A 150 7.16 -15.99 7.83
CA LYS A 150 7.53 -16.24 9.23
C LYS A 150 8.83 -17.05 9.19
N GLN A 151 9.90 -16.50 9.77
CA GLN A 151 10.89 -17.35 10.42
C GLN A 151 10.16 -18.14 11.50
#